data_AF-A0A535U6C7-F1
#
_entry.id   AF-A0A535U6C7-F1
#
_cell.length_a   1.000
_cell.length_b   1.000
_cell.length_c   1.000
_cell.angle_alpha   90.00
_cell.angle_beta   90.00
_cell.angle_gamma   90.00
#
_symmetry.space_group_name_H-M   'P 1'
#
loop_
_entity.id
_entity.type
_entity.pdbx_description
1 polymer ?
#
loop_
_entity_poly.entity_id
_entity_poly.type
_entity_poly.pdbx_seq_one_letter_code
_entity_poly.pdbx_strand_id
1 'polypeptide(L)'
;MVYRAIHRADDPLNYFLQQSDEGPHLRVADIVVRASQDARKIFSRLIRIATNSHWSHSALLYLLNDPPQGFDNIFLVEAMTKGVRVASWRNEVTPPERFTVGIRRLPLDWYAESPRDVSKRDENDVDDVHGIAYLRHVRGLALDQINELYNHNTVDELCALYLERIAKRHNIPMVPEIAEDLANFFKSRDESVLRFVCSGLVQYSFFETLRRRIINDMAVPAHHESAISNIANLHRVIFRPDPEGIITNYVQQVQSGKLDIAAPVPGEVLDLLKTTTPADINNSSNLEWRYIIRRGWVWEIDQAPDGYKPQSDDEAAVLALMEPEHLS
;
A
#
# COMPACT_ATOMS: atom_id res chain seq x y z
N MET A 1 8.02 19.73 0.61
CA MET A 1 7.21 19.92 -0.62
C MET A 1 5.91 20.56 -0.23
N VAL A 2 5.45 21.54 -1.00
CA VAL A 2 4.12 22.12 -0.88
C VAL A 2 3.23 21.46 -1.95
N TYR A 3 1.96 21.26 -1.64
CA TYR A 3 0.99 20.66 -2.54
C TYR A 3 -0.22 21.58 -2.74
N ARG A 4 -0.92 21.39 -3.86
CA ARG A 4 -2.25 21.94 -4.15
C ARG A 4 -3.20 20.79 -4.42
N ALA A 5 -4.48 20.97 -4.15
CA ALA A 5 -5.50 20.00 -4.50
C ALA A 5 -6.48 20.61 -5.52
N ILE A 6 -6.52 20.05 -6.73
CA ILE A 6 -7.35 20.55 -7.83
C ILE A 6 -8.65 19.76 -7.87
N HIS A 7 -9.79 20.42 -7.72
CA HIS A 7 -11.09 19.76 -7.91
C HIS A 7 -11.25 19.33 -9.38
N ARG A 8 -11.57 18.04 -9.60
CA ARG A 8 -11.74 17.45 -10.94
C ARG A 8 -13.16 17.00 -11.25
N ALA A 9 -13.87 16.40 -10.29
CA ALA A 9 -15.22 15.86 -10.53
C ALA A 9 -16.03 15.61 -9.25
N ASP A 10 -17.35 15.70 -9.35
CA ASP A 10 -18.32 15.36 -8.29
C ASP A 10 -18.80 13.88 -8.34
N ASP A 11 -18.19 13.05 -9.20
CA ASP A 11 -18.57 11.64 -9.40
C ASP A 11 -17.33 10.71 -9.38
N PRO A 12 -16.88 10.26 -8.19
CA PRO A 12 -15.73 9.40 -8.03
C PRO A 12 -15.98 7.96 -8.49
N LEU A 13 -17.24 7.58 -8.74
CA LEU A 13 -17.54 6.26 -9.26
C LEU A 13 -17.20 6.18 -10.74
N ASN A 14 -17.67 7.16 -11.53
CA ASN A 14 -17.52 7.14 -12.99
C ASN A 14 -16.24 7.84 -13.48
N TYR A 15 -15.72 8.86 -12.76
CA TYR A 15 -14.52 9.60 -13.16
C TYR A 15 -13.33 8.68 -13.47
N PHE A 16 -13.05 7.71 -12.60
CA PHE A 16 -11.92 6.78 -12.79
C PHE A 16 -12.18 5.63 -13.76
N LEU A 17 -13.42 5.43 -14.22
CA LEU A 17 -13.75 4.44 -15.25
C LEU A 17 -13.56 5.00 -16.67
N GLN A 18 -13.54 6.33 -16.81
CA GLN A 18 -13.32 7.00 -18.09
C GLN A 18 -11.83 6.94 -18.47
N GLN A 19 -11.56 6.68 -19.74
CA GLN A 19 -10.24 6.94 -20.33
C GLN A 19 -10.12 8.46 -20.55
N SER A 20 -8.95 9.02 -20.25
CA SER A 20 -8.64 10.42 -20.54
C SER A 20 -7.67 10.53 -21.71
N ASP A 21 -7.68 11.66 -22.41
CA ASP A 21 -6.73 11.97 -23.49
C ASP A 21 -5.27 12.02 -23.00
N GLU A 22 -5.05 12.10 -21.68
CA GLU A 22 -3.73 12.08 -21.02
C GLU A 22 -3.34 10.67 -20.48
N GLY A 23 -4.12 9.64 -20.80
CA GLY A 23 -3.92 8.26 -20.33
C GLY A 23 -4.81 7.89 -19.13
N PRO A 24 -4.50 6.79 -18.40
CA PRO A 24 -5.34 6.31 -17.31
C PRO A 24 -5.12 7.14 -16.04
N HIS A 25 -6.21 7.57 -15.39
CA HIS A 25 -6.14 8.27 -14.09
C HIS A 25 -5.47 7.40 -13.01
N LEU A 26 -5.84 6.11 -12.96
CA LEU A 26 -5.34 5.12 -12.02
C LEU A 26 -4.36 4.15 -12.70
N ARG A 27 -3.49 3.51 -11.92
CA ARG A 27 -2.60 2.44 -12.40
C ARG A 27 -2.75 1.19 -11.54
N VAL A 28 -2.44 0.03 -12.12
CA VAL A 28 -2.32 -1.21 -11.36
C VAL A 28 -1.31 -1.06 -10.23
N ALA A 29 -1.62 -1.66 -9.08
CA ALA A 29 -0.88 -1.51 -7.83
C ALA A 29 -0.80 -0.08 -7.26
N ASP A 30 -1.59 0.90 -7.73
CA ASP A 30 -1.87 2.10 -6.92
C ASP A 30 -2.46 1.66 -5.58
N ILE A 31 -2.03 2.32 -4.51
CA ILE A 31 -2.39 2.03 -3.13
C ILE A 31 -3.57 2.93 -2.76
N VAL A 32 -4.70 2.30 -2.46
CA VAL A 32 -5.87 2.97 -1.94
C VAL A 32 -5.81 2.94 -0.42
N VAL A 33 -5.82 4.11 0.23
CA VAL A 33 -6.03 4.25 1.68
C VAL A 33 -7.44 4.77 1.96
N ARG A 34 -8.05 4.34 3.07
CA ARG A 34 -9.46 4.66 3.34
C ARG A 34 -9.74 4.96 4.80
N ALA A 35 -10.45 6.05 5.04
CA ALA A 35 -11.09 6.36 6.30
C ALA A 35 -12.60 6.14 6.18
N SER A 36 -13.17 5.29 7.04
CA SER A 36 -14.62 5.24 7.21
C SER A 36 -15.09 6.27 8.24
N GLN A 37 -16.12 7.03 7.88
CA GLN A 37 -16.79 7.98 8.76
C GLN A 37 -17.94 7.34 9.56
N ASP A 38 -18.25 6.05 9.33
CA ASP A 38 -19.31 5.34 10.06
C ASP A 38 -18.79 4.83 11.42
N ALA A 39 -19.15 5.56 12.48
CA ALA A 39 -18.78 5.27 13.87
C ALA A 39 -19.24 3.87 14.37
N ARG A 40 -20.12 3.17 13.64
CA ARG A 40 -20.55 1.79 13.96
C ARG A 40 -19.55 0.72 13.50
N LYS A 41 -18.58 1.04 12.64
CA LYS A 41 -17.54 0.08 12.23
C LYS A 41 -16.44 -0.01 13.28
N ILE A 42 -16.67 -0.90 14.26
CA ILE A 42 -15.75 -1.19 15.38
C ILE A 42 -14.30 -1.42 14.91
N PHE A 43 -14.09 -2.13 13.79
CA PHE A 43 -12.76 -2.36 13.22
C PHE A 43 -12.06 -1.05 12.79
N SER A 44 -12.71 -0.19 12.00
CA SER A 44 -12.14 1.09 11.59
C SER A 44 -11.89 2.01 12.78
N ARG A 45 -12.71 1.93 13.83
CA ARG A 45 -12.50 2.67 15.08
C ARG A 45 -11.32 2.12 15.89
N LEU A 46 -11.20 0.80 16.03
CA LEU A 46 -10.07 0.14 16.70
C LEU A 46 -8.75 0.44 15.99
N ILE A 47 -8.67 0.28 14.67
CA ILE A 47 -7.45 0.61 13.91
C ILE A 47 -7.09 2.09 14.07
N ARG A 48 -8.06 3.02 13.97
CA ARG A 48 -7.79 4.45 14.15
C ARG A 48 -7.42 4.83 15.59
N ILE A 49 -7.96 4.17 16.61
CA ILE A 49 -7.54 4.40 18.01
C ILE A 49 -6.15 3.81 18.26
N ALA A 50 -5.90 2.58 17.82
CA ALA A 50 -4.66 1.85 18.03
C ALA A 50 -3.48 2.46 17.24
N THR A 51 -3.72 2.94 16.02
CA THR A 51 -2.68 3.58 15.19
C THR A 51 -2.65 5.10 15.35
N ASN A 52 -3.68 5.70 15.96
CA ASN A 52 -3.97 7.14 16.01
C ASN A 52 -4.16 7.83 14.64
N SER A 53 -4.28 7.05 13.56
CA SER A 53 -4.39 7.52 12.16
C SER A 53 -5.78 8.08 11.80
N HIS A 54 -5.83 9.00 10.84
CA HIS A 54 -7.04 9.31 10.09
C HIS A 54 -7.48 8.08 9.27
N TRP A 55 -6.52 7.43 8.62
CA TRP A 55 -6.72 6.30 7.73
C TRP A 55 -6.94 5.00 8.52
N SER A 56 -7.83 4.15 8.03
CA SER A 56 -8.33 2.97 8.76
C SER A 56 -8.15 1.65 8.03
N HIS A 57 -7.78 1.71 6.75
CA HIS A 57 -7.70 0.57 5.85
C HIS A 57 -6.84 0.90 4.64
N SER A 58 -6.33 -0.12 3.95
CA SER A 58 -5.68 0.03 2.64
C SER A 58 -5.87 -1.17 1.72
N ALA A 59 -5.78 -0.94 0.42
CA ALA A 59 -5.93 -1.94 -0.63
C ALA A 59 -5.00 -1.63 -1.83
N LEU A 60 -4.78 -2.61 -2.70
CA LEU A 60 -4.07 -2.45 -3.98
C LEU A 60 -5.07 -2.45 -5.13
N LEU A 61 -4.93 -1.54 -6.09
CA LEU A 61 -5.65 -1.66 -7.36
C LEU A 61 -5.18 -2.90 -8.12
N TYR A 62 -6.12 -3.80 -8.40
CA TYR A 62 -5.90 -5.07 -9.06
C TYR A 62 -6.15 -4.96 -10.57
N LEU A 63 -7.31 -4.44 -10.95
CA LEU A 63 -7.75 -4.38 -12.33
C LEU A 63 -8.43 -3.05 -12.58
N LEU A 64 -8.06 -2.42 -13.70
CA LEU A 64 -8.65 -1.17 -14.17
C LEU A 64 -9.82 -1.46 -15.10
N ASN A 65 -10.53 -0.40 -15.49
CA ASN A 65 -11.62 -0.49 -16.46
C ASN A 65 -11.08 -0.88 -17.85
N ASP A 66 -11.55 -1.99 -18.40
CA ASP A 66 -11.24 -2.47 -19.76
C ASP A 66 -12.52 -3.07 -20.39
N PRO A 67 -13.42 -2.23 -20.93
CA PRO A 67 -14.67 -2.68 -21.55
C PRO A 67 -14.47 -3.63 -22.74
N PRO A 68 -13.45 -3.49 -23.62
CA PRO A 68 -13.13 -4.48 -24.64
C PRO A 68 -12.89 -5.90 -24.10
N GLN A 69 -12.28 -6.03 -22.91
CA GLN A 69 -12.11 -7.31 -22.21
C GLN A 69 -13.29 -7.68 -21.28
N GLY A 70 -14.36 -6.88 -21.24
CA GLY A 70 -15.55 -7.11 -20.42
C GLY A 70 -15.44 -6.64 -18.96
N PHE A 71 -14.48 -5.77 -18.65
CA PHE A 71 -14.24 -5.25 -17.30
C PHE A 71 -14.74 -3.80 -17.14
N ASP A 72 -16.06 -3.61 -17.02
CA ASP A 72 -16.71 -2.31 -16.83
C ASP A 72 -16.58 -1.75 -15.37
N ASN A 73 -15.48 -2.05 -14.68
CA ASN A 73 -15.30 -1.74 -13.26
C ASN A 73 -13.82 -1.78 -12.85
N ILE A 74 -13.47 -1.06 -11.79
CA ILE A 74 -12.17 -1.18 -11.12
C ILE A 74 -12.30 -2.16 -9.94
N PHE A 75 -11.29 -3.02 -9.80
CA PHE A 75 -11.20 -4.00 -8.73
C PHE A 75 -9.92 -3.78 -7.90
N LEU A 76 -10.01 -4.13 -6.62
CA LEU A 76 -8.94 -4.01 -5.64
C LEU A 76 -8.69 -5.38 -4.99
N VAL A 77 -7.44 -5.68 -4.60
CA VAL A 77 -7.15 -6.72 -3.60
C VAL A 77 -6.98 -6.08 -2.24
N GLU A 78 -7.66 -6.61 -1.22
CA GLU A 78 -7.56 -6.16 0.17
C GLU A 78 -7.49 -7.32 1.16
N ALA A 79 -6.68 -7.17 2.21
CA ALA A 79 -6.73 -8.05 3.38
C ALA A 79 -7.77 -7.52 4.38
N MET A 80 -8.76 -8.36 4.69
CA MET A 80 -9.83 -8.08 5.62
C MET A 80 -9.83 -9.10 6.76
N THR A 81 -10.62 -8.84 7.82
CA THR A 81 -10.80 -9.76 8.96
C THR A 81 -11.43 -11.14 8.64
N LYS A 82 -11.62 -11.45 7.35
CA LYS A 82 -12.09 -12.74 6.81
C LYS A 82 -11.17 -13.28 5.71
N GLY A 83 -9.92 -12.84 5.67
CA GLY A 83 -8.92 -13.19 4.66
C GLY A 83 -8.75 -12.13 3.57
N VAL A 84 -7.95 -12.46 2.57
CA VAL A 84 -7.72 -11.63 1.38
C VAL A 84 -8.88 -11.81 0.40
N ARG A 85 -9.35 -10.74 -0.22
CA ARG A 85 -10.43 -10.78 -1.21
C ARG A 85 -10.26 -9.75 -2.32
N VAL A 86 -10.98 -9.97 -3.41
CA VAL A 86 -11.24 -8.93 -4.42
C VAL A 86 -12.45 -8.08 -3.97
N ALA A 87 -12.31 -6.76 -4.05
CA ALA A 87 -13.37 -5.77 -3.82
C ALA A 87 -13.59 -4.92 -5.08
N SER A 88 -14.79 -4.37 -5.27
CA SER A 88 -15.07 -3.39 -6.33
C SER A 88 -14.86 -1.97 -5.82
N TRP A 89 -14.32 -1.10 -6.68
CA TRP A 89 -14.18 0.34 -6.45
C TRP A 89 -15.45 1.03 -5.97
N ARG A 90 -16.62 0.59 -6.46
CA ARG A 90 -17.93 1.07 -6.00
C ARG A 90 -18.07 0.99 -4.48
N ASN A 91 -17.54 -0.06 -3.84
CA ASN A 91 -17.64 -0.25 -2.39
C ASN A 91 -16.74 0.71 -1.61
N GLU A 92 -15.75 1.34 -2.24
CA GLU A 92 -14.81 2.27 -1.62
C GLU A 92 -15.36 3.70 -1.62
N VAL A 93 -16.02 4.10 -2.71
CA VAL A 93 -16.55 5.46 -2.92
C VAL A 93 -18.06 5.60 -2.73
N THR A 94 -18.81 4.51 -2.58
CA THR A 94 -20.29 4.54 -2.42
C THR A 94 -20.74 4.05 -1.03
N PRO A 95 -21.60 4.78 -0.30
CA PRO A 95 -22.09 6.12 -0.62
C PRO A 95 -21.07 7.21 -0.19
N PRO A 96 -20.97 8.32 -0.96
CA PRO A 96 -19.84 9.25 -0.90
C PRO A 96 -19.69 10.01 0.42
N GLU A 97 -20.75 10.13 1.21
CA GLU A 97 -20.73 10.79 2.52
C GLU A 97 -20.06 9.96 3.61
N ARG A 98 -19.84 8.66 3.40
CA ARG A 98 -19.34 7.73 4.45
C ARG A 98 -17.85 7.43 4.37
N PHE A 99 -17.20 7.82 3.29
CA PHE A 99 -15.82 7.42 3.01
C PHE A 99 -14.99 8.61 2.55
N THR A 100 -13.79 8.70 3.13
CA THR A 100 -12.68 9.46 2.57
C THR A 100 -11.72 8.43 1.98
N VAL A 101 -11.32 8.61 0.73
CA VAL A 101 -10.42 7.70 0.03
C VAL A 101 -9.21 8.49 -0.46
N GLY A 102 -8.02 7.95 -0.26
CA GLY A 102 -6.77 8.48 -0.75
C GLY A 102 -6.12 7.51 -1.72
N ILE A 103 -5.50 8.01 -2.78
CA ILE A 103 -4.78 7.20 -3.77
C ILE A 103 -3.32 7.63 -3.75
N ARG A 104 -2.44 6.70 -3.40
CA ARG A 104 -0.99 6.86 -3.45
C ARG A 104 -0.35 5.94 -4.49
N ARG A 105 0.72 6.42 -5.13
CA ARG A 105 1.45 5.70 -6.19
C ARG A 105 2.92 5.57 -5.79
N LEU A 106 3.52 4.43 -6.10
CA LEU A 106 4.97 4.26 -6.00
C LEU A 106 5.64 4.87 -7.25
N PRO A 107 6.45 5.94 -7.14
CA PRO A 107 7.33 6.35 -8.23
C PRO A 107 8.38 5.25 -8.48
N LEU A 108 8.73 5.05 -9.75
CA LEU A 108 9.63 3.99 -10.23
C LEU A 108 10.84 4.56 -10.98
N ASP A 109 11.19 5.82 -10.74
CA ASP A 109 12.40 6.50 -11.25
C ASP A 109 13.71 5.77 -10.90
N TRP A 110 13.68 4.94 -9.86
CA TRP A 110 14.79 4.13 -9.37
C TRP A 110 14.79 2.67 -9.86
N TYR A 111 13.69 2.18 -10.46
CA TYR A 111 13.54 0.76 -10.80
C TYR A 111 14.33 0.43 -12.08
N ALA A 112 15.31 -0.47 -11.98
CA ALA A 112 16.02 -0.93 -13.17
C ALA A 112 15.20 -2.03 -13.86
N GLU A 113 14.64 -1.73 -15.03
CA GLU A 113 14.06 -2.75 -15.89
C GLU A 113 15.14 -3.69 -16.43
N SER A 114 14.87 -4.99 -16.44
CA SER A 114 15.71 -5.94 -17.14
C SER A 114 15.44 -5.89 -18.65
N PRO A 115 16.38 -6.33 -19.51
CA PRO A 115 16.15 -6.42 -20.95
C PRO A 115 14.86 -7.15 -21.36
N ARG A 116 14.37 -8.08 -20.53
CA ARG A 116 13.09 -8.78 -20.71
C ARG A 116 11.85 -7.92 -20.45
N ASP A 117 11.93 -6.93 -19.55
CA ASP A 117 10.85 -5.96 -19.37
C ASP A 117 10.82 -5.00 -20.56
N VAL A 118 11.98 -4.45 -20.94
CA VAL A 118 12.12 -3.52 -22.07
C VAL A 118 11.62 -4.16 -23.37
N SER A 119 11.97 -5.43 -23.64
CA SER A 119 11.55 -6.16 -24.86
C SER A 119 10.06 -6.53 -24.90
N LYS A 120 9.30 -6.24 -23.85
CA LYS A 120 7.86 -6.51 -23.75
C LYS A 120 6.99 -5.25 -23.80
N ARG A 121 7.61 -4.06 -23.82
CA ARG A 121 6.88 -2.80 -23.92
C ARG A 121 6.15 -2.71 -25.25
N ASP A 122 4.88 -2.33 -25.21
CA ASP A 122 4.11 -1.89 -26.38
C ASP A 122 4.02 -0.36 -26.37
N GLU A 123 4.66 0.30 -27.34
CA GLU A 123 4.64 1.76 -27.49
C GLU A 123 3.24 2.32 -27.80
N ASN A 124 2.27 1.45 -28.14
CA ASN A 124 0.88 1.81 -28.40
C ASN A 124 -0.02 1.64 -27.16
N ASP A 125 0.44 0.95 -26.12
CA ASP A 125 -0.28 0.81 -24.84
C ASP A 125 0.09 1.99 -23.94
N VAL A 126 -0.85 2.92 -23.75
CA VAL A 126 -0.67 4.11 -22.91
C VAL A 126 -0.46 3.77 -21.43
N ASP A 127 -0.79 2.55 -21.01
CA ASP A 127 -0.51 2.05 -19.66
C ASP A 127 0.92 1.48 -19.53
N ASP A 128 1.62 1.20 -20.64
CA ASP A 128 2.91 0.46 -20.65
C ASP A 128 4.13 1.34 -20.35
N VAL A 129 4.00 2.12 -19.29
CA VAL A 129 5.02 3.05 -18.78
C VAL A 129 6.15 2.33 -18.04
N HIS A 130 7.28 3.01 -17.85
CA HIS A 130 8.41 2.47 -17.10
C HIS A 130 8.02 1.85 -15.75
N GLY A 131 8.46 0.61 -15.52
CA GLY A 131 8.24 -0.15 -14.30
C GLY A 131 6.84 -0.79 -14.17
N ILE A 132 5.93 -0.60 -15.13
CA ILE A 132 4.59 -1.20 -15.11
C ILE A 132 4.62 -2.75 -15.05
N ALA A 133 5.62 -3.40 -15.65
CA ALA A 133 5.79 -4.86 -15.58
C ALA A 133 6.05 -5.35 -14.13
N TYR A 134 6.66 -4.52 -13.29
CA TYR A 134 6.79 -4.78 -11.86
C TYR A 134 5.43 -4.61 -11.16
N LEU A 135 4.71 -3.51 -11.37
CA LEU A 135 3.38 -3.26 -10.79
C LEU A 135 2.33 -4.32 -11.21
N ARG A 136 2.35 -4.74 -12.48
CA ARG A 136 1.54 -5.84 -13.04
C ARG A 136 1.82 -7.18 -12.32
N HIS A 137 3.02 -7.39 -11.77
CA HIS A 137 3.33 -8.54 -10.91
C HIS A 137 2.94 -8.32 -9.43
N VAL A 138 3.06 -7.10 -8.88
CA VAL A 138 2.66 -6.78 -7.49
C VAL A 138 1.18 -7.11 -7.26
N ARG A 139 0.31 -6.73 -8.20
CA ARG A 139 -1.11 -7.10 -8.15
C ARG A 139 -1.37 -8.61 -8.24
N GLY A 140 -0.51 -9.36 -8.92
CA GLY A 140 -0.60 -10.81 -9.07
C GLY A 140 -0.24 -11.50 -7.77
N LEU A 141 0.87 -11.11 -7.15
CA LEU A 141 1.29 -11.65 -5.85
C LEU A 141 0.24 -11.35 -4.76
N ALA A 142 -0.35 -10.16 -4.76
CA ALA A 142 -1.44 -9.82 -3.84
C ALA A 142 -2.66 -10.74 -4.04
N LEU A 143 -3.02 -11.06 -5.29
CA LEU A 143 -4.11 -11.97 -5.62
C LEU A 143 -3.82 -13.42 -5.20
N ASP A 144 -2.57 -13.89 -5.36
CA ASP A 144 -2.18 -15.26 -4.97
C ASP A 144 -2.45 -15.52 -3.48
N GLN A 145 -2.35 -14.48 -2.63
CA GLN A 145 -2.67 -14.55 -1.19
C GLN A 145 -4.16 -14.86 -0.88
N ILE A 146 -5.06 -14.89 -1.88
CA ILE A 146 -6.47 -15.31 -1.70
C ILE A 146 -6.59 -16.81 -1.47
N ASN A 147 -5.76 -17.63 -2.14
CA ASN A 147 -5.88 -19.09 -2.15
C ASN A 147 -4.91 -19.82 -1.20
N GLU A 148 -4.06 -19.09 -0.46
CA GLU A 148 -3.03 -19.68 0.40
C GLU A 148 -3.61 -20.36 1.66
N LEU A 149 -3.75 -21.69 1.61
CA LEU A 149 -4.20 -22.58 2.69
C LEU A 149 -3.18 -22.76 3.83
N TYR A 150 -2.96 -21.72 4.64
CA TYR A 150 -2.02 -21.72 5.78
C TYR A 150 -2.44 -20.61 6.77
N ASN A 151 -2.09 -20.54 8.05
CA ASN A 151 -1.63 -21.49 9.08
C ASN A 151 -1.92 -20.81 10.45
N HIS A 152 -2.30 -21.56 11.49
CA HIS A 152 -3.09 -21.02 12.61
C HIS A 152 -2.33 -20.17 13.65
N ASN A 153 -1.00 -20.29 13.76
CA ASN A 153 -0.24 -19.67 14.86
C ASN A 153 0.13 -18.19 14.63
N THR A 154 -0.01 -17.66 13.41
CA THR A 154 0.50 -16.32 13.05
C THR A 154 -0.34 -15.16 13.62
N VAL A 155 -1.57 -15.43 14.08
CA VAL A 155 -2.47 -14.39 14.58
C VAL A 155 -1.97 -13.80 15.89
N ASP A 156 -1.70 -14.63 16.91
CA ASP A 156 -1.22 -14.16 18.22
C ASP A 156 0.13 -13.44 18.12
N GLU A 157 1.04 -13.94 17.28
CA GLU A 157 2.34 -13.31 16.99
C GLU A 157 2.18 -11.90 16.42
N LEU A 158 1.33 -11.73 15.39
CA LEU A 158 1.07 -10.42 14.82
C LEU A 158 0.36 -9.49 15.80
N CYS A 159 -0.59 -9.99 16.58
CA CYS A 159 -1.26 -9.21 17.62
C CYS A 159 -0.25 -8.67 18.64
N ALA A 160 0.65 -9.54 19.12
CA ALA A 160 1.70 -9.16 20.06
C ALA A 160 2.65 -8.11 19.45
N LEU A 161 3.11 -8.30 18.21
CA LEU A 161 3.98 -7.35 17.51
C LEU A 161 3.31 -5.99 17.27
N TYR A 162 2.02 -5.98 16.89
CA TYR A 162 1.24 -4.75 16.77
C TYR A 162 1.08 -4.04 18.12
N LEU A 163 0.76 -4.78 19.19
CA LEU A 163 0.61 -4.23 20.54
C LEU A 163 1.93 -3.69 21.11
N GLU A 164 3.04 -4.41 20.92
CA GLU A 164 4.37 -3.95 21.28
C GLU A 164 4.72 -2.65 20.54
N ARG A 165 4.43 -2.57 19.24
CA ARG A 165 4.64 -1.36 18.44
C ARG A 165 3.81 -0.18 18.95
N ILE A 166 2.55 -0.40 19.31
CA ILE A 166 1.67 0.63 19.88
C ILE A 166 2.18 1.10 21.26
N ALA A 167 2.56 0.16 22.13
CA ALA A 167 3.10 0.46 23.46
C ALA A 167 4.41 1.28 23.37
N LYS A 168 5.36 0.85 22.52
CA LYS A 168 6.59 1.60 22.22
C LYS A 168 6.28 3.00 21.68
N ARG A 169 5.35 3.12 20.71
CA ARG A 169 5.00 4.41 20.07
C ARG A 169 4.46 5.43 21.06
N HIS A 170 3.55 5.01 21.94
CA HIS A 170 2.89 5.94 22.86
C HIS A 170 3.65 6.14 24.18
N ASN A 171 4.75 5.40 24.41
CA ASN A 171 5.47 5.33 25.69
C ASN A 171 4.52 4.98 26.87
N ILE A 172 3.49 4.20 26.58
CA ILE A 172 2.47 3.76 27.55
C ILE A 172 2.86 2.35 28.02
N PRO A 173 2.95 2.09 29.34
CA PRO A 173 3.03 0.73 29.84
C PRO A 173 1.75 0.00 29.41
N MET A 174 1.93 -1.03 28.56
CA MET A 174 0.87 -1.72 27.81
C MET A 174 -0.43 -1.85 28.61
N VAL A 175 -1.45 -1.04 28.26
CA VAL A 175 -2.73 -1.03 28.98
C VAL A 175 -3.38 -2.40 28.79
N PRO A 176 -3.57 -3.20 29.87
CA PRO A 176 -4.03 -4.58 29.72
C PRO A 176 -5.36 -4.65 28.99
N GLU A 177 -6.27 -3.71 29.27
CA GLU A 177 -7.61 -3.61 28.65
C GLU A 177 -7.54 -3.38 27.13
N ILE A 178 -6.63 -2.55 26.62
CA ILE A 178 -6.48 -2.31 25.17
C ILE A 178 -5.81 -3.51 24.49
N ALA A 179 -4.81 -4.11 25.16
CA ALA A 179 -4.16 -5.32 24.69
C ALA A 179 -5.13 -6.52 24.66
N GLU A 180 -5.97 -6.63 25.68
CA GLU A 180 -7.01 -7.64 25.82
C GLU A 180 -8.16 -7.40 24.85
N ASP A 181 -8.61 -6.17 24.61
CA ASP A 181 -9.61 -5.84 23.59
C ASP A 181 -9.11 -6.15 22.17
N LEU A 182 -7.86 -5.80 21.83
CA LEU A 182 -7.26 -6.17 20.55
C LEU A 182 -7.09 -7.69 20.45
N ALA A 183 -6.46 -8.33 21.44
CA ALA A 183 -6.27 -9.79 21.43
C ALA A 183 -7.61 -10.54 21.36
N ASN A 184 -8.64 -10.14 22.12
CA ASN A 184 -9.97 -10.74 22.07
C ASN A 184 -10.70 -10.41 20.76
N PHE A 185 -10.48 -9.24 20.15
CA PHE A 185 -11.00 -8.92 18.82
C PHE A 185 -10.42 -9.83 17.73
N PHE A 186 -9.14 -10.19 17.85
CA PHE A 186 -8.47 -11.13 16.95
C PHE A 186 -8.82 -12.60 17.26
N LYS A 187 -8.90 -13.00 18.54
CA LYS A 187 -9.26 -14.36 19.01
C LYS A 187 -10.74 -14.73 18.88
N SER A 188 -11.65 -13.75 18.87
CA SER A 188 -13.09 -13.99 18.66
C SER A 188 -13.48 -14.32 17.21
N ARG A 189 -12.48 -14.59 16.36
CA ARG A 189 -12.59 -14.89 14.94
C ARG A 189 -11.77 -16.12 14.64
N ASP A 190 -12.22 -16.88 13.64
CA ASP A 190 -11.63 -18.14 13.21
C ASP A 190 -10.09 -18.05 13.10
N GLU A 191 -9.39 -18.95 13.79
CA GLU A 191 -7.92 -18.93 13.97
C GLU A 191 -7.16 -19.09 12.63
N SER A 192 -7.86 -19.43 11.55
CA SER A 192 -7.30 -19.63 10.20
C SER A 192 -6.94 -18.35 9.43
N VAL A 193 -7.24 -17.15 9.93
CA VAL A 193 -7.63 -16.03 9.04
C VAL A 193 -6.66 -14.82 8.93
N LEU A 194 -5.78 -14.54 9.89
CA LEU A 194 -5.13 -13.21 9.99
C LEU A 194 -3.60 -13.23 9.90
N ARG A 195 -3.11 -13.21 8.65
CA ARG A 195 -1.68 -13.14 8.26
C ARG A 195 -1.12 -11.75 8.02
N PHE A 196 -2.01 -10.79 7.78
CA PHE A 196 -1.69 -9.40 7.45
C PHE A 196 -2.82 -8.50 7.97
N VAL A 197 -2.47 -7.36 8.56
CA VAL A 197 -3.36 -6.20 8.50
C VAL A 197 -3.34 -5.67 7.06
N CYS A 198 -4.43 -5.04 6.62
CA CYS A 198 -4.59 -4.45 5.28
C CYS A 198 -3.30 -3.88 4.66
N SER A 199 -2.59 -2.98 5.36
CA SER A 199 -1.35 -2.34 4.91
C SER A 199 -0.13 -3.25 4.89
N GLY A 200 -0.11 -4.30 5.72
CA GLY A 200 0.91 -5.35 5.68
C GLY A 200 0.85 -6.19 4.39
N LEU A 201 -0.35 -6.48 3.87
CA LEU A 201 -0.50 -7.14 2.56
C LEU A 201 0.08 -6.25 1.45
N VAL A 202 -0.26 -4.96 1.45
CA VAL A 202 0.26 -3.98 0.49
C VAL A 202 1.79 -3.97 0.52
N GLN A 203 2.37 -3.74 1.70
CA GLN A 203 3.81 -3.69 1.91
C GLN A 203 4.52 -4.98 1.47
N TYR A 204 4.01 -6.13 1.89
CA TYR A 204 4.59 -7.43 1.53
C TYR A 204 4.53 -7.68 0.03
N SER A 205 3.44 -7.29 -0.63
CA SER A 205 3.24 -7.52 -2.07
C SER A 205 4.27 -6.80 -2.93
N PHE A 206 4.62 -5.55 -2.59
CA PHE A 206 5.71 -4.84 -3.27
C PHE A 206 7.08 -5.49 -3.02
N PHE A 207 7.42 -5.75 -1.75
CA PHE A 207 8.72 -6.30 -1.36
C PHE A 207 8.98 -7.68 -1.97
N GLU A 208 8.07 -8.64 -1.77
CA GLU A 208 8.25 -10.02 -2.22
C GLU A 208 8.24 -10.10 -3.76
N THR A 209 7.45 -9.26 -4.43
CA THR A 209 7.51 -9.18 -5.90
C THR A 209 8.86 -8.68 -6.37
N LEU A 210 9.43 -7.62 -5.77
CA LEU A 210 10.74 -7.11 -6.16
C LEU A 210 11.82 -8.16 -5.88
N ARG A 211 11.79 -8.81 -4.71
CA ARG A 211 12.68 -9.92 -4.35
C ARG A 211 12.62 -11.06 -5.37
N ARG A 212 11.42 -11.52 -5.75
CA ARG A 212 11.23 -12.56 -6.78
C ARG A 212 11.76 -12.14 -8.15
N ARG A 213 11.57 -10.88 -8.55
CA ARG A 213 12.10 -10.37 -9.82
C ARG A 213 13.63 -10.35 -9.81
N ILE A 214 14.24 -9.83 -8.75
CA ILE A 214 15.70 -9.88 -8.54
C ILE A 214 16.22 -11.33 -8.61
N ILE A 215 15.62 -12.29 -7.90
CA ILE A 215 16.04 -13.71 -7.94
C ILE A 215 16.06 -14.25 -9.38
N ASN A 216 15.02 -13.97 -10.16
CA ASN A 216 14.93 -14.40 -11.55
C ASN A 216 15.96 -13.70 -12.47
N ASP A 217 16.22 -12.41 -12.24
CA ASP A 217 17.16 -11.63 -13.04
C ASP A 217 18.62 -11.92 -12.67
N MET A 218 18.94 -12.28 -11.41
CA MET A 218 20.25 -12.80 -11.00
C MET A 218 20.60 -14.12 -11.71
N ALA A 219 19.61 -14.91 -12.13
CA ALA A 219 19.82 -16.16 -12.86
C ALA A 219 20.13 -15.95 -14.37
N VAL A 220 20.00 -14.72 -14.89
CA VAL A 220 20.22 -14.38 -16.31
C VAL A 220 21.35 -13.36 -16.42
N PRO A 221 22.54 -13.71 -16.95
CA PRO A 221 23.69 -12.80 -16.98
C PRO A 221 23.43 -11.42 -17.61
N ALA A 222 22.57 -11.35 -18.63
CA ALA A 222 22.19 -10.10 -19.28
C ALA A 222 21.30 -9.17 -18.42
N HIS A 223 20.72 -9.68 -17.34
CA HIS A 223 19.85 -8.90 -16.43
C HIS A 223 20.56 -8.54 -15.11
N HIS A 224 21.81 -8.99 -14.91
CA HIS A 224 22.50 -8.91 -13.63
C HIS A 224 22.67 -7.46 -13.12
N GLU A 225 22.92 -6.50 -14.01
CA GLU A 225 23.00 -5.07 -13.66
C GLU A 225 21.68 -4.54 -13.10
N SER A 226 20.54 -4.85 -13.76
CA SER A 226 19.22 -4.49 -13.24
C SER A 226 18.92 -5.16 -11.90
N ALA A 227 19.34 -6.41 -11.70
CA ALA A 227 19.18 -7.11 -10.43
C ALA A 227 19.98 -6.43 -9.30
N ILE A 228 21.26 -6.10 -9.52
CA ILE A 228 22.10 -5.39 -8.53
C ILE A 228 21.52 -4.02 -8.18
N SER A 229 21.08 -3.24 -9.18
CA SER A 229 20.45 -1.93 -8.96
C SER A 229 19.16 -2.05 -8.13
N ASN A 230 18.32 -3.05 -8.44
CA ASN A 230 17.09 -3.30 -7.71
C ASN A 230 17.34 -3.82 -6.28
N ILE A 231 18.42 -4.58 -6.02
CA ILE A 231 18.84 -4.94 -4.66
C ILE A 231 19.17 -3.68 -3.85
N ALA A 232 19.99 -2.78 -4.40
CA ALA A 232 20.36 -1.53 -3.72
C ALA A 232 19.12 -0.67 -3.40
N ASN A 233 18.09 -0.72 -4.26
CA ASN A 233 16.84 0.03 -4.11
C ASN A 233 15.70 -0.75 -3.42
N LEU A 234 15.94 -1.92 -2.81
CA LEU A 234 14.92 -2.65 -2.02
C LEU A 234 14.31 -1.79 -0.89
N HIS A 235 15.02 -0.80 -0.38
CA HIS A 235 14.51 0.16 0.59
C HIS A 235 13.41 1.09 0.03
N ARG A 236 13.36 1.32 -1.29
CA ARG A 236 12.38 2.19 -1.96
C ARG A 236 10.97 1.59 -1.99
N VAL A 237 10.83 0.29 -1.79
CA VAL A 237 9.52 -0.38 -1.70
C VAL A 237 9.03 -0.54 -0.26
N ILE A 238 9.72 0.07 0.71
CA ILE A 238 9.37 0.02 2.13
C ILE A 238 8.65 1.32 2.52
N PHE A 239 7.43 1.19 3.01
CA PHE A 239 6.57 2.30 3.41
C PHE A 239 6.61 2.55 4.92
N ARG A 240 6.82 1.50 5.70
CA ARG A 240 7.08 1.60 7.15
C ARG A 240 8.46 2.22 7.43
N PRO A 241 8.61 3.17 8.36
CA PRO A 241 9.92 3.62 8.83
C PRO A 241 10.76 2.47 9.38
N ASP A 242 12.05 2.45 9.00
CA ASP A 242 13.05 1.45 9.41
C ASP A 242 14.17 2.09 10.26
N PRO A 243 13.87 2.56 11.49
CA PRO A 243 14.86 3.24 12.35
C PRO A 243 15.94 2.30 12.89
N GLU A 244 15.64 0.99 12.97
CA GLU A 244 16.57 -0.06 13.39
C GLU A 244 17.48 -0.52 12.24
N GLY A 245 17.22 -0.07 11.00
CA GLY A 245 18.00 -0.39 9.82
C GLY A 245 17.90 -1.86 9.36
N ILE A 246 16.79 -2.54 9.69
CA ILE A 246 16.53 -3.95 9.38
C ILE A 246 16.66 -4.21 7.87
N ILE A 247 16.04 -3.38 7.04
CA ILE A 247 16.09 -3.52 5.57
C ILE A 247 17.46 -3.12 5.04
N THR A 248 18.07 -2.08 5.60
CA THR A 248 19.43 -1.64 5.22
C THR A 248 20.45 -2.76 5.47
N ASN A 249 20.37 -3.38 6.65
CA ASN A 249 21.18 -4.53 7.06
C ASN A 249 20.90 -5.75 6.17
N TYR A 250 19.63 -6.08 5.89
CA TYR A 250 19.26 -7.16 4.97
C TYR A 250 19.87 -6.97 3.57
N VAL A 251 19.77 -5.77 2.99
CA VAL A 251 20.36 -5.42 1.69
C VAL A 251 21.88 -5.59 1.71
N GLN A 252 22.57 -5.08 2.75
CA GLN A 252 24.02 -5.23 2.89
C GLN A 252 24.46 -6.69 3.03
N GLN A 253 23.70 -7.51 3.77
CA GLN A 253 23.98 -8.93 3.93
C GLN A 253 23.76 -9.73 2.64
N VAL A 254 22.75 -9.36 1.84
CA VAL A 254 22.55 -9.92 0.49
C VAL A 254 23.68 -9.51 -0.46
N GLN A 255 24.02 -8.22 -0.52
CA GLN A 255 25.08 -7.70 -1.41
C GLN A 255 26.47 -8.26 -1.08
N SER A 256 26.75 -8.55 0.19
CA SER A 256 28.01 -9.19 0.62
C SER A 256 28.01 -10.72 0.46
N GLY A 257 26.92 -11.34 -0.01
CA GLY A 257 26.78 -12.79 -0.13
C GLY A 257 26.68 -13.52 1.22
N LYS A 258 26.50 -12.81 2.33
CA LYS A 258 26.28 -13.41 3.66
C LYS A 258 24.88 -14.03 3.77
N LEU A 259 23.90 -13.44 3.09
CA LEU A 259 22.57 -14.00 2.90
C LEU A 259 22.32 -14.25 1.41
N ASP A 260 21.78 -15.43 1.08
CA ASP A 260 21.21 -15.67 -0.24
C ASP A 260 19.82 -15.02 -0.32
N ILE A 261 19.59 -14.16 -1.31
CA ILE A 261 18.30 -13.51 -1.52
C ILE A 261 17.18 -14.51 -1.86
N ALA A 262 17.51 -15.69 -2.41
CA ALA A 262 16.55 -16.75 -2.67
C ALA A 262 16.12 -17.52 -1.40
N ALA A 263 16.87 -17.41 -0.30
CA ALA A 263 16.53 -18.05 0.96
C ALA A 263 15.23 -17.49 1.58
N PRO A 264 14.65 -18.16 2.60
CA PRO A 264 13.54 -17.61 3.37
C PRO A 264 13.89 -16.24 3.94
N VAL A 265 12.97 -15.28 3.81
CA VAL A 265 13.13 -13.92 4.31
C VAL A 265 13.26 -13.95 5.86
N PRO A 266 14.23 -13.24 6.47
CA PRO A 266 14.41 -13.21 7.92
C PRO A 266 13.14 -12.77 8.67
N GLY A 267 12.94 -13.30 9.88
CA GLY A 267 11.78 -13.00 10.73
C GLY A 267 11.59 -11.50 10.94
N GLU A 268 12.63 -10.80 11.37
CA GLU A 268 12.64 -9.34 11.57
C GLU A 268 12.19 -8.54 10.33
N VAL A 269 12.55 -9.00 9.13
CA VAL A 269 12.11 -8.38 7.86
C VAL A 269 10.63 -8.69 7.61
N LEU A 270 10.19 -9.93 7.79
CA LEU A 270 8.77 -10.31 7.64
C LEU A 270 7.88 -9.56 8.63
N ASP A 271 8.31 -9.41 9.87
CA ASP A 271 7.60 -8.69 10.92
C ASP A 271 7.53 -7.21 10.58
N LEU A 272 8.61 -6.61 10.07
CA LEU A 272 8.61 -5.23 9.56
C LEU A 272 7.56 -5.04 8.46
N LEU A 273 7.52 -5.95 7.48
CA LEU A 273 6.58 -5.86 6.36
C LEU A 273 5.12 -6.02 6.84
N LYS A 274 4.83 -7.07 7.63
CA LYS A 274 3.48 -7.41 8.10
C LYS A 274 2.89 -6.40 9.10
N THR A 275 3.73 -5.70 9.85
CA THR A 275 3.31 -4.72 10.88
C THR A 275 3.05 -3.30 10.35
N THR A 276 3.04 -3.12 9.01
CA THR A 276 2.73 -1.84 8.37
C THR A 276 1.29 -1.40 8.63
N THR A 277 1.11 -0.11 8.90
CA THR A 277 -0.17 0.54 9.22
C THR A 277 -0.62 1.49 8.11
N PRO A 278 -1.90 1.93 8.11
CA PRO A 278 -2.35 3.01 7.22
C PRO A 278 -1.56 4.32 7.41
N ALA A 279 -1.14 4.64 8.65
CA ALA A 279 -0.28 5.79 8.94
C ALA A 279 1.09 5.69 8.28
N ASP A 280 1.69 4.50 8.22
CA ASP A 280 2.95 4.30 7.48
C ASP A 280 2.77 4.59 5.99
N ILE A 281 1.66 4.11 5.40
CA ILE A 281 1.32 4.41 4.01
C ILE A 281 1.00 5.90 3.81
N ASN A 282 0.44 6.61 4.80
CA ASN A 282 0.24 8.07 4.75
C ASN A 282 1.57 8.86 4.83
N ASN A 283 2.50 8.40 5.67
CA ASN A 283 3.73 9.12 5.98
C ASN A 283 4.88 8.82 5.02
N SER A 284 4.79 7.72 4.25
CA SER A 284 5.91 7.28 3.42
C SER A 284 6.33 8.34 2.39
N SER A 285 7.63 8.63 2.38
CA SER A 285 8.31 9.42 1.34
C SER A 285 8.58 8.63 0.06
N ASN A 286 8.45 7.29 0.11
CA ASN A 286 8.58 6.40 -1.04
C ASN A 286 7.28 6.29 -1.86
N LEU A 287 6.26 7.08 -1.51
CA LEU A 287 4.96 7.14 -2.20
C LEU A 287 4.64 8.58 -2.55
N GLU A 288 3.90 8.77 -3.64
CA GLU A 288 3.34 10.06 -4.05
C GLU A 288 1.83 10.06 -3.85
N TRP A 289 1.27 11.21 -3.47
CA TRP A 289 -0.17 11.41 -3.51
C TRP A 289 -0.62 11.69 -4.95
N ARG A 290 -1.70 11.04 -5.39
CA ARG A 290 -2.28 11.24 -6.73
C ARG A 290 -3.67 11.85 -6.67
N TYR A 291 -4.55 11.27 -5.86
CA TYR A 291 -5.91 11.76 -5.69
C TYR A 291 -6.37 11.62 -4.24
N ILE A 292 -7.27 12.51 -3.83
CA ILE A 292 -8.07 12.37 -2.60
C ILE A 292 -9.53 12.56 -2.97
N ILE A 293 -10.37 11.67 -2.45
CA ILE A 293 -11.81 11.68 -2.62
C ILE A 293 -12.44 11.95 -1.26
N ARG A 294 -13.14 13.08 -1.15
CA ARG A 294 -13.74 13.55 0.11
C ARG A 294 -15.16 14.05 -0.18
N ARG A 295 -16.16 13.50 0.52
CA ARG A 295 -17.60 13.86 0.35
C ARG A 295 -18.15 13.64 -1.07
N GLY A 296 -17.54 12.76 -1.86
CA GLY A 296 -17.90 12.56 -3.27
C GLY A 296 -17.21 13.50 -4.24
N TRP A 297 -16.27 14.33 -3.79
CA TRP A 297 -15.47 15.18 -4.67
C TRP A 297 -14.11 14.56 -4.92
N VAL A 298 -13.70 14.48 -6.19
CA VAL A 298 -12.39 14.03 -6.64
C VAL A 298 -11.45 15.22 -6.70
N TRP A 299 -10.37 15.15 -5.92
CA TRP A 299 -9.30 16.14 -5.90
C TRP A 299 -8.01 15.48 -6.41
N GLU A 300 -7.41 16.06 -7.44
CA GLU A 300 -6.07 15.69 -7.91
C GLU A 300 -5.02 16.40 -7.09
N ILE A 301 -3.94 15.69 -6.75
CA ILE A 301 -2.87 16.21 -5.89
C ILE A 301 -1.63 16.47 -6.72
N ASP A 302 -1.24 17.74 -6.74
CA ASP A 302 -0.10 18.26 -7.51
C ASP A 302 0.93 18.91 -6.58
N GLN A 303 2.20 18.89 -6.98
CA GLN A 303 3.20 19.78 -6.38
C GLN A 303 2.83 21.24 -6.65
N ALA A 304 2.97 22.09 -5.64
CA ALA A 304 2.72 23.52 -5.72
C ALA A 304 4.01 24.32 -5.51
N PRO A 305 4.10 25.55 -6.04
CA PRO A 305 5.21 26.47 -5.75
C PRO A 305 5.34 26.76 -4.25
N ASP A 306 6.56 27.09 -3.82
CA ASP A 306 6.81 27.50 -2.44
C ASP A 306 5.94 28.70 -2.02
N GLY A 307 5.38 28.62 -0.81
CA GLY A 307 4.48 29.63 -0.27
C GLY A 307 3.04 29.59 -0.81
N TYR A 308 2.68 28.59 -1.62
CA TYR A 308 1.28 28.35 -2.00
C TYR A 308 0.36 28.22 -0.78
N LYS A 309 -0.86 28.71 -0.91
CA LYS A 309 -1.93 28.60 0.09
C LYS A 309 -3.18 28.04 -0.58
N PRO A 310 -3.95 27.18 0.12
CA PRO A 310 -5.21 26.67 -0.41
C PRO A 310 -6.16 27.82 -0.78
N GLN A 311 -6.87 27.67 -1.88
CA GLN A 311 -7.81 28.65 -2.43
C GLN A 311 -9.22 28.52 -1.84
N SER A 312 -9.49 27.45 -1.07
CA SER A 312 -10.76 27.22 -0.39
C SER A 312 -10.59 26.39 0.89
N ASP A 313 -11.59 26.44 1.78
CA ASP A 313 -11.63 25.62 3.00
C ASP A 313 -11.72 24.12 2.69
N ASP A 314 -12.37 23.73 1.58
CA ASP A 314 -12.44 22.33 1.17
C ASP A 314 -11.12 21.83 0.56
N GLU A 315 -10.36 22.67 -0.16
CA GLU A 315 -8.99 22.36 -0.56
C GLU A 315 -8.08 22.20 0.67
N ALA A 316 -8.15 23.14 1.62
CA ALA A 316 -7.40 23.07 2.87
C ALA A 316 -7.72 21.78 3.65
N ALA A 317 -8.99 21.42 3.73
CA ALA A 317 -9.45 20.20 4.40
C ALA A 317 -9.13 18.90 3.63
N VAL A 318 -8.77 18.98 2.35
CA VAL A 318 -8.20 17.87 1.58
C VAL A 318 -6.70 17.75 1.83
N LEU A 319 -5.96 18.86 1.76
CA LEU A 319 -4.52 18.88 1.98
C LEU A 319 -4.14 18.47 3.42
N ALA A 320 -4.97 18.81 4.41
CA ALA A 320 -4.82 18.36 5.80
C ALA A 320 -4.85 16.82 5.97
N LEU A 321 -5.42 16.07 5.00
CA LEU A 321 -5.43 14.60 5.03
C LEU A 321 -4.10 13.97 4.58
N MET A 322 -3.19 14.78 4.03
CA MET A 322 -1.85 14.37 3.59
C MET A 322 -0.78 14.71 4.63
N GLU A 323 -1.14 15.43 5.70
CA GLU A 323 -0.18 15.81 6.74
C GLU A 323 0.43 14.56 7.40
N PRO A 324 1.73 14.55 7.70
CA PRO A 324 2.35 13.42 8.38
C PRO A 324 1.73 13.19 9.76
N GLU A 325 1.20 11.99 9.96
CA GLU A 325 0.59 11.58 11.22
C GLU A 325 1.69 11.13 12.19
N HIS A 326 1.64 11.53 13.45
CA HIS A 326 2.59 11.06 14.49
C HIS A 326 4.06 11.44 14.20
N LEU A 327 4.29 12.72 13.91
CA LEU A 327 5.62 13.31 14.03
C LEU A 327 6.05 13.29 15.51
N SER A 328 6.85 12.29 15.87
CA SER A 328 7.45 12.07 17.19
C SER A 328 8.86 11.52 17.05
#